data_AF-A0A8T6XZ68-F1
#
_entry.id   AF-A0A8T6XZ68-F1
#
_cell.length_a   1.000
_cell.length_b   1.000
_cell.length_c   1.000
_cell.angle_alpha   90.00
_cell.angle_beta   90.00
_cell.angle_gamma   90.00
#
_symmetry.space_group_name_H-M   'P 1'
#
loop_
_entity.id
_entity.type
_entity.pdbx_description
1 polymer ?
#
loop_
_entity_poly.entity_id
_entity_poly.type
_entity_poly.pdbx_seq_one_letter_code
_entity_poly.pdbx_strand_id
1 'polypeptide(L)'
;MSTWFFYDLRRRYAEEGERALGPRSRAPKTVANRTAEWIEDEIVRLRKKLGEDGWDNGPATIWTHLRDEFAVESDIPSEATIWRILTRRGFITPEPKKAPKH
;
A
#
# COMPACT_ATOMS: atom_id res chain seq x y z
N MET A 1 -5.84 -21.19 -28.89
CA MET A 1 -4.63 -20.74 -28.16
C MET A 1 -3.77 -19.93 -29.12
N SER A 2 -3.19 -18.82 -28.66
CA SER A 2 -2.25 -18.04 -29.47
C SER A 2 -0.91 -18.79 -29.58
N THR A 3 -0.29 -18.77 -30.77
CA THR A 3 1.04 -19.34 -31.01
C THR A 3 2.10 -18.73 -30.09
N TRP A 4 1.98 -17.43 -29.80
CA TRP A 4 2.86 -16.73 -28.87
C TRP A 4 2.76 -17.30 -27.44
N PHE A 5 1.54 -17.57 -26.96
CA PHE A 5 1.32 -18.14 -25.63
C PHE A 5 1.93 -19.54 -25.50
N PHE A 6 1.81 -20.37 -26.56
CA PHE A 6 2.40 -21.70 -26.57
C PHE A 6 3.93 -21.67 -26.45
N TYR A 7 4.60 -20.85 -27.26
CA TYR A 7 6.07 -20.76 -27.23
C TYR A 7 6.59 -20.11 -25.94
N ASP A 8 5.89 -19.13 -25.40
CA ASP A 8 6.23 -18.53 -24.11
C ASP A 8 6.03 -19.54 -22.96
N LEU A 9 4.96 -20.34 -22.96
CA LEU A 9 4.76 -21.41 -21.98
C LEU A 9 5.84 -22.49 -22.09
N ARG A 10 6.19 -22.91 -23.30
CA ARG A 10 7.28 -23.88 -23.55
C ARG A 10 8.62 -23.36 -23.03
N ARG A 11 8.96 -22.09 -23.29
CA ARG A 11 10.18 -21.45 -22.77
C ARG A 11 10.19 -21.45 -21.25
N ARG A 12 9.09 -21.05 -20.61
CA ARG A 12 8.97 -21.03 -19.14
C ARG A 12 9.05 -22.42 -18.52
N TYR A 13 8.44 -23.43 -19.14
CA TYR A 13 8.50 -24.81 -18.65
C TYR A 13 9.93 -25.34 -18.65
N ALA A 14 10.76 -24.95 -19.62
CA ALA A 14 12.17 -25.31 -19.62
C ALA A 14 12.96 -24.65 -18.46
N GLU A 15 12.57 -23.45 -18.01
CA GLU A 15 13.23 -22.71 -16.93
C GLU A 15 12.73 -23.10 -15.53
N GLU A 16 11.41 -23.32 -15.38
CA GLU A 16 10.73 -23.40 -14.09
C GLU A 16 10.01 -24.74 -13.84
N GLY A 17 9.96 -25.61 -14.84
CA GLY A 17 9.26 -26.90 -14.80
C GLY A 17 7.75 -26.73 -14.62
N GLU A 18 7.15 -27.62 -13.84
CA GLU A 18 5.71 -27.66 -13.60
C GLU A 18 5.14 -26.36 -12.99
N ARG A 19 5.97 -25.58 -12.28
CA ARG A 19 5.59 -24.25 -11.75
C ARG A 19 5.16 -23.27 -12.85
N ALA A 20 5.66 -23.43 -14.07
CA ALA A 20 5.30 -22.58 -15.21
C ALA A 20 3.85 -22.76 -15.66
N LEU A 21 3.21 -23.89 -15.33
CA LEU A 21 1.82 -24.18 -15.70
C LEU A 21 0.82 -23.42 -14.81
N GLY A 22 1.26 -22.96 -13.64
CA GLY A 22 0.45 -22.16 -12.74
C GLY A 22 0.29 -20.70 -13.21
N PRO A 23 -0.79 -20.02 -12.78
CA PRO A 23 -0.96 -18.60 -13.04
C PRO A 23 0.16 -17.79 -12.37
N ARG A 24 0.83 -16.93 -13.14
CA ARG A 24 1.75 -15.93 -12.60
C ARG A 24 0.99 -14.69 -12.15
N SER A 25 1.59 -13.97 -11.22
CA SER A 25 1.11 -12.64 -10.84
C SER A 25 0.98 -11.77 -12.10
N ARG A 26 -0.22 -11.21 -12.28
CA ARG A 26 -0.52 -10.21 -13.31
C ARG A 26 -0.33 -8.79 -12.80
N ALA A 27 0.14 -8.64 -11.56
CA ALA A 27 0.35 -7.34 -10.96
C ALA A 27 1.46 -6.59 -11.72
N PRO A 28 1.31 -5.28 -11.95
CA PRO A 28 2.37 -4.47 -12.53
C PRO A 28 3.61 -4.50 -11.64
N LYS A 29 4.79 -4.60 -12.26
CA LYS A 29 6.07 -4.61 -11.54
C LYS A 29 6.36 -3.26 -10.87
N THR A 30 5.88 -2.18 -11.48
CA THR A 30 6.05 -0.81 -10.99
C THR A 30 4.71 -0.11 -10.98
N VAL A 31 4.39 0.57 -9.88
CA VAL A 31 3.15 1.36 -9.71
C VAL A 31 3.55 2.82 -9.61
N ALA A 32 3.17 3.65 -10.59
CA ALA A 32 3.59 5.05 -10.70
C ALA A 32 3.08 5.92 -9.53
N ASN A 33 1.93 5.56 -8.99
CA ASN A 33 1.21 6.23 -7.92
C ASN A 33 1.41 5.56 -6.57
N ARG A 34 2.57 4.91 -6.37
CA ARG A 34 2.98 4.40 -5.06
C ARG A 34 3.46 5.57 -4.21
N THR A 35 2.89 5.73 -3.02
CA THR A 35 3.38 6.67 -2.01
C THR A 35 4.85 6.38 -1.72
N ALA A 36 5.69 7.41 -1.72
CA ALA A 36 7.11 7.26 -1.48
C ALA A 36 7.37 6.77 -0.04
N GLU A 37 8.39 5.93 0.14
CA GLU A 37 8.68 5.29 1.43
C GLU A 37 8.93 6.31 2.54
N TRP A 38 9.58 7.43 2.22
CA TRP A 38 9.85 8.50 3.18
C TRP A 38 8.57 9.15 3.74
N ILE A 39 7.50 9.26 2.94
CA ILE A 39 6.19 9.75 3.41
C ILE A 39 5.55 8.72 4.36
N GLU A 40 5.69 7.43 4.07
CA GLU A 40 5.16 6.39 4.94
C GLU A 40 5.83 6.40 6.31
N ASP A 41 7.15 6.61 6.33
CA ASP A 41 7.92 6.69 7.56
C ASP A 41 7.57 7.96 8.35
N GLU A 42 7.27 9.07 7.66
CA GLU A 42 6.77 10.30 8.26
C GLU A 42 5.39 10.13 8.91
N ILE A 43 4.46 9.44 8.23
CA ILE A 43 3.16 9.04 8.81
C ILE A 43 3.36 8.25 10.11
N VAL A 44 4.30 7.30 10.12
CA VAL A 44 4.60 6.48 11.29
C VAL A 44 5.21 7.31 12.41
N ARG A 45 6.12 8.24 12.09
CA ARG A 45 6.73 9.17 13.05
C ARG A 45 5.65 10.01 13.73
N LEU A 46 4.77 10.64 12.95
CA LEU A 46 3.67 11.45 13.48
C LEU A 46 2.72 10.63 14.36
N ARG A 47 2.34 9.42 13.94
CA ARG A 47 1.47 8.57 14.75
C ARG A 47 2.07 8.24 16.12
N LYS A 48 3.38 7.95 16.17
CA LYS A 48 4.09 7.67 17.43
C LYS A 48 4.16 8.91 18.30
N LYS A 49 4.61 10.03 17.74
CA LYS A 49 4.70 11.31 18.45
C LYS A 49 3.36 11.71 19.07
N LEU A 50 2.29 11.71 18.28
CA LEU A 50 0.95 12.05 18.78
C LEU A 50 0.47 11.08 19.87
N GLY A 51 0.78 9.79 19.73
CA GLY A 51 0.46 8.79 20.76
C GLY A 51 1.26 8.96 22.06
N GLU A 52 2.54 9.32 21.97
CA GLU A 52 3.40 9.63 23.11
C GLU A 52 2.94 10.90 23.83
N ASP A 53 2.53 11.91 23.07
CA ASP A 53 2.01 13.17 23.57
C ASP A 53 0.56 13.05 24.10
N GLY A 54 -0.09 11.90 23.92
CA GLY A 54 -1.46 11.62 24.40
C GLY A 54 -2.59 12.24 23.56
N TRP A 55 -2.30 12.67 22.34
CA TRP A 55 -3.28 13.23 21.41
C TRP A 55 -3.95 12.16 20.53
N ASP A 56 -5.01 12.55 19.82
CA ASP A 56 -5.54 11.71 18.76
C ASP A 56 -4.47 11.47 17.69
N ASN A 57 -4.29 10.21 17.31
CA ASN A 57 -3.29 9.78 16.33
C ASN A 57 -3.94 9.06 15.15
N GLY A 58 -5.21 9.39 14.86
CA GLY A 58 -5.97 8.85 13.75
C GLY A 58 -5.49 9.35 12.37
N PRO A 59 -5.95 8.71 11.28
CA PRO A 59 -5.61 9.12 9.92
C PRO A 59 -5.93 10.59 9.59
N ALA A 60 -7.11 11.09 10.00
CA ALA A 60 -7.50 12.49 9.79
C ALA A 60 -6.55 13.47 10.50
N THR A 61 -6.23 13.21 11.76
CA THR A 61 -5.33 14.05 12.55
C THR A 61 -3.92 14.06 11.95
N ILE A 62 -3.40 12.88 11.59
CA ILE A 62 -2.12 12.76 10.89
C ILE A 62 -2.14 13.52 9.57
N TRP A 63 -3.23 13.45 8.79
CA TRP A 63 -3.36 14.19 7.54
C TRP A 63 -3.25 15.71 7.77
N THR A 64 -3.90 16.25 8.80
CA THR A 64 -3.79 17.66 9.17
C THR A 64 -2.36 18.04 9.51
N HIS A 65 -1.66 17.23 10.32
CA HIS A 65 -0.26 17.48 10.65
C HIS A 65 0.67 17.42 9.43
N LEU A 66 0.47 16.45 8.54
CA LEU A 66 1.20 16.40 7.27
C LEU A 66 0.93 17.66 6.44
N ARG A 67 -0.34 18.11 6.37
CA ARG A 67 -0.70 19.34 5.64
C ARG A 67 0.03 20.57 6.15
N ASP A 68 0.26 20.65 7.45
CA ASP A 68 0.96 21.78 8.05
C ASP A 68 2.49 21.68 7.86
N GLU A 69 3.05 20.46 7.72
CA GLU A 69 4.49 20.23 7.50
C GLU A 69 4.91 20.30 6.01
N PHE A 70 4.02 19.94 5.07
CA PHE A 70 4.32 19.91 3.64
C PHE A 70 3.90 21.19 2.90
N ALA A 71 4.80 21.71 2.06
CA ALA A 71 4.53 22.92 1.26
C ALA A 71 3.58 22.67 0.07
N VAL A 72 3.46 21.42 -0.38
CA VAL A 72 2.66 21.03 -1.55
C VAL A 72 1.68 19.93 -1.16
N GLU A 73 0.38 20.23 -1.30
CA GLU A 73 -0.68 19.30 -0.90
C GLU A 73 -0.72 18.02 -1.74
N SER A 74 -0.29 18.06 -3.01
CA SER A 74 -0.25 16.87 -3.88
C SER A 74 0.74 15.80 -3.43
N ASP A 75 1.70 16.16 -2.58
CA ASP A 75 2.65 15.20 -2.01
C ASP A 75 2.04 14.44 -0.82
N ILE A 76 0.87 14.88 -0.33
CA ILE A 76 0.22 14.31 0.84
C ILE A 76 -0.75 13.21 0.40
N PRO A 77 -0.59 11.97 0.90
CA PRO A 77 -1.55 10.91 0.64
C PRO A 77 -2.91 11.26 1.29
N SER A 78 -4.00 10.87 0.62
CA SER A 78 -5.34 11.03 1.20
C SER A 78 -5.49 10.30 2.53
N GLU A 79 -6.46 10.70 3.35
CA GLU A 79 -6.76 10.05 4.63
C GLU A 79 -6.95 8.53 4.50
N ALA A 80 -7.69 8.09 3.48
CA ALA A 80 -7.87 6.67 3.18
C ALA A 80 -6.54 5.96 2.86
N THR A 81 -5.62 6.65 2.19
CA THR A 81 -4.27 6.12 1.89
C THR A 81 -3.44 6.03 3.16
N ILE A 82 -3.48 7.03 4.04
CA ILE A 82 -2.85 7.01 5.36
C ILE A 82 -3.37 5.82 6.18
N TRP A 83 -4.68 5.60 6.23
CA TRP A 83 -5.26 4.44 6.91
C TRP A 83 -4.75 3.11 6.35
N ARG A 84 -4.65 2.97 5.01
CA ARG A 84 -4.10 1.77 4.36
C ARG A 84 -2.62 1.58 4.68
N ILE A 85 -1.82 2.64 4.70
CA ILE A 85 -0.40 2.61 5.06
C ILE A 85 -0.25 2.14 6.51
N LEU A 86 -0.99 2.75 7.44
CA LEU A 86 -0.97 2.39 8.86
C LEU A 86 -1.41 0.94 9.10
N THR A 87 -2.46 0.49 8.40
CA THR A 87 -2.92 -0.90 8.46
C THR A 87 -1.86 -1.87 7.94
N ARG A 88 -1.25 -1.57 6.78
CA ARG A 88 -0.18 -2.40 6.19
C ARG A 88 1.07 -2.44 7.07
N ARG A 89 1.40 -1.33 7.74
CA ARG A 89 2.53 -1.22 8.68
C ARG A 89 2.20 -1.78 10.08
N GLY A 90 0.98 -2.28 10.30
CA GLY A 90 0.57 -2.97 11.54
C GLY A 90 0.11 -2.07 12.68
N PHE A 91 -0.07 -0.77 12.44
CA PHE A 91 -0.51 0.20 13.45
C PHE A 91 -2.03 0.24 13.65
N ILE A 92 -2.79 -0.30 12.71
CA ILE A 92 -4.25 -0.43 12.76
C ILE A 92 -4.60 -1.89 12.53
N THR A 93 -5.35 -2.49 13.45
CA THR A 93 -5.97 -3.81 13.22
C THR A 93 -7.33 -3.61 12.55
N PRO A 94 -7.52 -4.07 11.30
CA PRO A 94 -8.79 -3.90 10.61
C PRO A 94 -9.86 -4.80 11.23
N GLU A 95 -11.04 -4.24 11.47
CA GLU A 95 -12.19 -4.99 11.99
C GLU A 95 -13.32 -5.05 10.95
N PRO A 96 -13.22 -5.94 9.95
CA PRO A 96 -14.15 -5.97 8.81
C PRO A 96 -15.58 -6.29 9.21
N LYS A 97 -15.79 -6.92 10.37
CA LYS A 97 -17.12 -7.22 10.92
C LYS A 97 -17.94 -5.96 11.20
N LYS A 98 -17.28 -4.82 11.44
CA LYS A 98 -17.91 -3.51 11.71
C LYS A 98 -18.17 -2.69 10.45
N ALA A 99 -17.67 -3.11 9.29
CA ALA A 99 -17.91 -2.39 8.05
C ALA A 99 -19.40 -2.46 7.67
N PRO A 100 -19.98 -1.38 7.10
CA PRO A 100 -21.33 -1.40 6.58
C PRO A 100 -21.45 -2.48 5.51
N LYS A 101 -22.47 -3.33 5.65
CA LYS A 101 -22.83 -4.32 4.65
C LYS A 101 -23.75 -3.60 3.65
N HIS A 102 -23.22 -3.37 2.45
CA HIS A 102 -24.01 -2.95 1.31
C HIS A 102 -24.48 -4.16 0.52
#